data_AF-A0A6L9ZWU4-F1
#
_entry.id   AF-A0A6L9ZWU4-F1
#
_cell.length_a   1.000
_cell.length_b   1.000
_cell.length_c   1.000
_cell.angle_alpha   90.00
_cell.angle_beta   90.00
_cell.angle_gamma   90.00
#
_symmetry.space_group_name_H-M   'P 1'
#
loop_
_entity.id
_entity.type
_entity.pdbx_description
1 polymer ?
#
loop_
_entity_poly.entity_id
_entity_poly.type
_entity_poly.pdbx_seq_one_letter_code
_entity_poly.pdbx_strand_id
1 'polypeptide(L)'
;MDEQDYLDFLMEVFEAIADSNGDSKKVVYQLLQANLDKLDNNFAQFLQTWATAKFSEVTTEEAKSIANTIWDFSYYLHEFPLGKKANNMEIRIAGYEAVLKVFTRESHQENWAAIQNNLGNAYLYRIRGDIAQNIEDAIAAYHLALEVRTKQDFPINWAMTQNNLAIAYSDRIRGDIAQNLEDAIAAYHLALEVRTKQDFPINWATTQNNLATAYLYRIRGDIAQNIEDAIAADHLALEVYTKQDFPMDWAMTQNNLALAYSKRIRGDIAQNIEDAIAAYLLALEVRTKQDFPMDWAMTQNNLAIAYRNRIRGDIAQNIEDAIAAYHLALEVYTKQDFPINWAMTQYNLAIAYSDRISSNGVQNLENIIKTYQSENLELAIAAYQNASEIYTREAFPEDWAEIQHNISKP
;
A
#
# COMPACT_ATOMS: atom_id res chain seq x y z
N MET A 1 -29.18 16.93 4.57
CA MET A 1 -29.45 16.88 3.13
C MET A 1 -30.65 15.99 2.96
N ASP A 2 -31.66 16.44 2.21
CA ASP A 2 -32.81 15.60 1.91
C ASP A 2 -32.58 14.80 0.61
N GLU A 3 -33.49 13.89 0.27
CA GLU A 3 -33.36 13.07 -0.94
C GLU A 3 -33.46 13.90 -2.22
N GLN A 4 -34.12 15.05 -2.19
CA GLN A 4 -34.25 15.92 -3.35
C GLN A 4 -32.91 16.59 -3.68
N ASP A 5 -32.18 17.06 -2.67
CA ASP A 5 -30.83 17.61 -2.83
C ASP A 5 -29.88 16.60 -3.51
N TYR A 6 -29.96 15.32 -3.13
CA TYR A 6 -29.16 14.25 -3.74
C TYR A 6 -29.60 13.92 -5.16
N LEU A 7 -30.92 13.94 -5.42
CA LEU A 7 -31.45 13.72 -6.76
C LEU A 7 -31.00 14.82 -7.71
N ASP A 8 -31.13 16.09 -7.31
CA ASP A 8 -30.74 17.25 -8.11
C ASP A 8 -29.24 17.18 -8.44
N PHE A 9 -28.40 16.87 -7.44
CA PHE A 9 -26.97 16.64 -7.65
C PHE A 9 -26.67 15.48 -8.61
N LEU A 10 -27.37 14.34 -8.47
CA LEU A 10 -27.17 13.20 -9.36
C LEU A 10 -27.54 13.55 -10.80
N MET A 11 -28.61 14.32 -11.01
CA MET A 11 -29.02 14.77 -12.34
C MET A 11 -28.01 15.75 -12.94
N GLU A 12 -27.48 16.70 -12.16
CA GLU A 12 -26.39 17.59 -12.60
C GLU A 12 -25.14 16.80 -13.03
N VAL A 13 -24.79 15.73 -12.28
CA VAL A 13 -23.69 14.84 -12.63
C VAL A 13 -23.98 14.11 -13.95
N PHE A 14 -25.20 13.65 -14.16
CA PHE A 14 -25.58 12.94 -15.38
C PHE A 14 -25.53 13.86 -16.61
N GLU A 15 -26.06 15.07 -16.48
CA GLU A 15 -25.96 16.11 -17.50
C GLU A 15 -24.50 16.43 -17.81
N ALA A 16 -23.67 16.62 -16.78
CA ALA A 16 -22.24 16.87 -16.94
C ALA A 16 -21.50 15.74 -17.66
N ILE A 17 -21.88 14.48 -17.44
CA ILE A 17 -21.30 13.33 -18.16
C ILE A 17 -21.75 13.36 -19.62
N ALA A 18 -23.06 13.56 -19.87
CA ALA A 18 -23.64 13.55 -21.21
C ALA A 18 -23.13 14.69 -22.11
N ASP A 19 -22.98 15.91 -21.58
CA ASP A 19 -22.69 17.12 -22.36
C ASP A 19 -21.19 17.36 -22.64
N SER A 20 -20.34 16.50 -22.10
CA SER A 20 -18.92 16.81 -21.96
C SER A 20 -18.06 16.73 -23.22
N ASN A 21 -18.60 16.33 -24.39
CA ASN A 21 -17.90 16.31 -25.69
C ASN A 21 -16.45 15.76 -25.65
N GLY A 22 -16.14 14.83 -24.75
CA GLY A 22 -14.83 14.21 -24.59
C GLY A 22 -13.96 14.69 -23.41
N ASP A 23 -14.36 15.69 -22.62
CA ASP A 23 -13.67 16.14 -21.38
C ASP A 23 -14.52 15.92 -20.11
N SER A 24 -15.30 14.83 -20.09
CA SER A 24 -16.23 14.43 -19.01
C SER A 24 -15.61 14.51 -17.64
N LYS A 25 -14.40 13.96 -17.51
CA LYS A 25 -13.69 13.88 -16.24
C LYS A 25 -13.47 15.25 -15.61
N LYS A 26 -13.04 16.25 -16.40
CA LYS A 26 -12.74 17.59 -15.86
C LYS A 26 -14.00 18.31 -15.41
N VAL A 27 -15.07 18.26 -16.21
CA VAL A 27 -16.36 18.89 -15.88
C VAL A 27 -16.95 18.25 -14.63
N VAL A 28 -16.98 16.90 -14.59
CA VAL A 28 -17.44 16.15 -13.41
C VAL A 28 -16.60 16.49 -12.18
N TYR A 29 -15.27 16.60 -12.30
CA TYR A 29 -14.41 16.94 -11.16
C TYR A 29 -14.70 18.32 -10.57
N GLN A 30 -14.99 19.31 -11.42
CA GLN A 30 -15.40 20.64 -10.95
C GLN A 30 -16.73 20.58 -10.21
N LEU A 31 -17.69 19.82 -10.73
CA LEU A 31 -18.98 19.63 -10.09
C LEU A 31 -18.86 18.90 -8.75
N LEU A 32 -18.06 17.83 -8.69
CA LEU A 32 -17.77 17.10 -7.46
C LEU A 32 -17.08 17.99 -6.42
N GLN A 33 -16.13 18.81 -6.85
CA GLN A 33 -15.43 19.76 -5.97
C GLN A 33 -16.38 20.81 -5.38
N ALA A 34 -17.39 21.24 -6.13
CA ALA A 34 -18.40 22.18 -5.65
C ALA A 34 -19.41 21.54 -4.68
N ASN A 35 -19.52 20.21 -4.66
CA ASN A 35 -20.55 19.45 -3.94
C ASN A 35 -19.95 18.39 -2.99
N LEU A 36 -18.78 18.66 -2.39
CA LEU A 36 -18.10 17.71 -1.50
C LEU A 36 -18.94 17.34 -0.27
N ASP A 37 -19.83 18.22 0.17
CA ASP A 37 -20.78 17.99 1.25
C ASP A 37 -21.83 16.92 0.90
N LYS A 38 -22.11 16.72 -0.40
CA LYS A 38 -23.04 15.70 -0.91
C LYS A 38 -22.39 14.33 -1.07
N LEU A 39 -21.05 14.25 -1.12
CA LEU A 39 -20.30 12.99 -1.23
C LEU A 39 -20.19 12.30 0.13
N ASP A 40 -21.32 11.77 0.60
CA ASP A 40 -21.44 11.08 1.87
C ASP A 40 -22.05 9.67 1.78
N ASN A 41 -22.25 9.03 2.92
CA ASN A 41 -22.78 7.66 2.98
C ASN A 41 -24.26 7.59 2.64
N ASN A 42 -25.03 8.65 2.94
CA ASN A 42 -26.44 8.69 2.61
C ASN A 42 -26.60 8.79 1.10
N PHE A 43 -25.71 9.53 0.42
CA PHE A 43 -25.68 9.56 -1.04
C PHE A 43 -25.38 8.18 -1.65
N ALA A 44 -24.48 7.38 -1.07
CA ALA A 44 -24.24 6.01 -1.54
C ALA A 44 -25.51 5.14 -1.44
N GLN A 45 -26.20 5.21 -0.30
CA GLN A 45 -27.46 4.47 -0.09
C GLN A 45 -28.59 4.97 -1.00
N PHE A 46 -28.69 6.29 -1.16
CA PHE A 46 -29.63 6.95 -2.08
C PHE A 46 -29.38 6.49 -3.51
N LEU A 47 -28.15 6.57 -4.01
CA LEU A 47 -27.78 6.17 -5.36
C LEU A 47 -28.19 4.72 -5.64
N GLN A 48 -27.89 3.80 -4.72
CA GLN A 48 -28.25 2.39 -4.88
C GLN A 48 -29.76 2.17 -4.94
N THR A 49 -30.51 2.82 -4.03
CA THR A 49 -31.98 2.70 -3.93
C THR A 49 -32.65 3.31 -5.15
N TRP A 50 -32.27 4.54 -5.50
CA TRP A 50 -32.77 5.28 -6.64
C TRP A 50 -32.50 4.55 -7.95
N ALA A 51 -31.27 4.09 -8.19
CA ALA A 51 -30.92 3.40 -9.43
C ALA A 51 -31.71 2.09 -9.58
N THR A 52 -31.84 1.32 -8.50
CA THR A 52 -32.61 0.06 -8.51
C THR A 52 -34.07 0.29 -8.84
N ALA A 53 -34.70 1.30 -8.22
CA ALA A 53 -36.07 1.66 -8.52
C ALA A 53 -36.19 2.14 -9.98
N LYS A 54 -35.29 3.02 -10.40
CA LYS A 54 -35.33 3.63 -11.73
C LYS A 54 -35.20 2.62 -12.85
N PHE A 55 -34.30 1.63 -12.72
CA PHE A 55 -34.15 0.55 -13.72
C PHE A 55 -35.41 -0.28 -13.91
N SER A 56 -36.28 -0.34 -12.90
CA SER A 56 -37.56 -1.08 -12.97
C SER A 56 -38.69 -0.27 -13.62
N GLU A 57 -38.54 1.05 -13.72
CA GLU A 57 -39.56 1.97 -14.23
C GLU A 57 -39.38 2.34 -15.71
N VAL A 58 -38.17 2.16 -16.23
CA VAL A 58 -37.78 2.60 -17.57
C VAL A 58 -37.63 1.42 -18.53
N THR A 59 -37.54 1.71 -19.82
CA THR A 59 -37.26 0.68 -20.82
C THR A 59 -35.85 0.12 -20.66
N THR A 60 -35.59 -1.07 -21.24
CA THR A 60 -34.27 -1.69 -21.18
C THR A 60 -33.16 -0.82 -21.76
N GLU A 61 -33.42 -0.06 -22.82
CA GLU A 61 -32.42 0.84 -23.42
C GLU A 61 -32.16 2.08 -22.54
N GLU A 62 -33.20 2.65 -21.94
CA GLU A 62 -33.04 3.74 -20.96
C GLU A 62 -32.29 3.27 -19.71
N ALA A 63 -32.59 2.06 -19.21
CA ALA A 63 -31.89 1.48 -18.07
C ALA A 63 -30.40 1.30 -18.37
N LYS A 64 -30.03 0.84 -19.58
CA LYS A 64 -28.63 0.75 -20.02
C LYS A 64 -27.96 2.11 -20.08
N SER A 65 -28.65 3.12 -20.62
CA SER A 65 -28.11 4.49 -20.69
C SER A 65 -27.79 5.02 -19.29
N ILE A 66 -28.75 4.91 -18.37
CA ILE A 66 -28.57 5.31 -16.97
C ILE A 66 -27.44 4.50 -16.31
N ALA A 67 -27.39 3.19 -16.53
CA ALA A 67 -26.36 2.33 -15.97
C ALA A 67 -24.96 2.69 -16.47
N ASN A 68 -24.80 3.05 -17.75
CA ASN A 68 -23.52 3.55 -18.28
C ASN A 68 -23.11 4.86 -17.59
N THR A 69 -24.04 5.80 -17.41
CA THR A 69 -23.73 7.07 -16.73
C THR A 69 -23.33 6.86 -15.27
N ILE A 70 -24.01 5.95 -14.54
CA ILE A 70 -23.64 5.58 -13.16
C ILE A 70 -22.26 4.89 -13.13
N TRP A 71 -21.98 4.03 -14.11
CA TRP A 71 -20.69 3.38 -14.23
C TRP A 71 -19.57 4.40 -14.42
N ASP A 72 -19.72 5.34 -15.35
CA ASP A 72 -18.77 6.44 -15.60
C ASP A 72 -18.56 7.30 -14.35
N PHE A 73 -19.65 7.69 -13.68
CA PHE A 73 -19.59 8.44 -12.44
C PHE A 73 -18.78 7.69 -11.36
N SER A 74 -19.05 6.40 -11.17
CA SER A 74 -18.34 5.54 -10.22
C SER A 74 -16.87 5.35 -10.61
N TYR A 75 -16.56 5.34 -11.91
CA TYR A 75 -15.19 5.32 -12.39
C TYR A 75 -14.47 6.64 -12.09
N TYR A 76 -15.08 7.81 -12.34
CA TYR A 76 -14.47 9.12 -12.09
C TYR A 76 -14.17 9.35 -10.61
N LEU A 77 -15.02 8.86 -9.70
CA LEU A 77 -14.78 8.91 -8.25
C LEU A 77 -13.55 8.12 -7.79
N HIS A 78 -13.06 7.16 -8.60
CA HIS A 78 -11.85 6.39 -8.26
C HIS A 78 -10.62 7.29 -8.13
N GLU A 79 -10.45 8.19 -9.10
CA GLU A 79 -9.27 9.04 -9.26
C GLU A 79 -9.51 10.46 -8.73
N PHE A 80 -10.69 10.73 -8.17
CA PHE A 80 -11.03 12.04 -7.66
C PHE A 80 -10.29 12.31 -6.32
N PRO A 81 -9.41 13.31 -6.25
CA PRO A 81 -8.51 13.49 -5.10
C PRO A 81 -9.13 14.22 -3.92
N LEU A 82 -10.33 14.80 -4.08
CA LEU A 82 -10.99 15.60 -3.06
C LEU A 82 -12.14 14.85 -2.38
N GLY A 83 -12.55 15.37 -1.22
CA GLY A 83 -13.58 14.76 -0.39
C GLY A 83 -13.04 13.65 0.51
N LYS A 84 -13.94 12.96 1.19
CA LYS A 84 -13.55 11.85 2.08
C LYS A 84 -13.39 10.59 1.25
N LYS A 85 -12.15 10.10 1.07
CA LYS A 85 -11.85 8.86 0.32
C LYS A 85 -12.73 7.67 0.71
N ALA A 86 -13.03 7.54 2.01
CA ALA A 86 -13.93 6.50 2.52
C ALA A 86 -15.36 6.63 1.98
N ASN A 87 -15.90 7.84 1.87
CA ASN A 87 -17.23 8.07 1.31
C ASN A 87 -17.24 7.80 -0.20
N ASN A 88 -16.24 8.32 -0.93
CA ASN A 88 -16.11 8.09 -2.36
C ASN A 88 -16.07 6.59 -2.66
N MET A 89 -15.39 5.79 -1.82
CA MET A 89 -15.37 4.33 -2.00
C MET A 89 -16.75 3.68 -1.82
N GLU A 90 -17.52 4.06 -0.80
CA GLU A 90 -18.88 3.51 -0.63
C GLU A 90 -19.80 3.89 -1.79
N ILE A 91 -19.70 5.12 -2.31
CA ILE A 91 -20.50 5.56 -3.46
C ILE A 91 -20.15 4.75 -4.71
N ARG A 92 -18.86 4.45 -4.93
CA ARG A 92 -18.39 3.62 -6.05
C ARG A 92 -18.92 2.20 -5.95
N ILE A 93 -18.83 1.59 -4.77
CA ILE A 93 -19.36 0.23 -4.52
C ILE A 93 -20.87 0.21 -4.81
N ALA A 94 -21.62 1.15 -4.23
CA ALA A 94 -23.06 1.28 -4.46
C ALA A 94 -23.42 1.43 -5.95
N GLY A 95 -22.68 2.27 -6.67
CA GLY A 95 -22.85 2.46 -8.11
C GLY A 95 -22.57 1.20 -8.92
N TYR A 96 -21.42 0.54 -8.68
CA TYR A 96 -21.06 -0.71 -9.36
C TYR A 96 -22.06 -1.85 -9.06
N GLU A 97 -22.47 -2.02 -7.81
CA GLU A 97 -23.49 -3.00 -7.42
C GLU A 97 -24.85 -2.72 -8.08
N ALA A 98 -25.24 -1.45 -8.23
CA ALA A 98 -26.48 -1.08 -8.91
C ALA A 98 -26.43 -1.42 -10.41
N VAL A 99 -25.35 -1.04 -11.11
CA VAL A 99 -25.25 -1.26 -12.58
C VAL A 99 -25.14 -2.73 -12.95
N LEU A 100 -24.64 -3.60 -12.05
CA LEU A 100 -24.61 -5.06 -12.24
C LEU A 100 -26.03 -5.69 -12.29
N LYS A 101 -27.09 -4.95 -11.93
CA LYS A 101 -28.48 -5.38 -12.15
C LYS A 101 -28.93 -5.23 -13.60
N VAL A 102 -28.25 -4.39 -14.38
CA VAL A 102 -28.55 -4.12 -15.79
C VAL A 102 -27.55 -4.83 -16.70
N PHE A 103 -26.26 -4.68 -16.41
CA PHE A 103 -25.19 -5.36 -17.13
C PHE A 103 -24.92 -6.70 -16.48
N THR A 104 -25.55 -7.76 -17.00
CA THR A 104 -25.33 -9.13 -16.53
C THR A 104 -24.38 -9.89 -17.45
N ARG A 105 -23.89 -11.04 -16.98
CA ARG A 105 -23.04 -11.93 -17.78
C ARG A 105 -23.73 -12.36 -19.09
N GLU A 106 -25.05 -12.57 -19.07
CA GLU A 106 -25.83 -13.10 -20.21
C GLU A 106 -26.13 -12.05 -21.28
N SER A 107 -26.20 -10.77 -20.89
CA SER A 107 -26.65 -9.69 -21.79
C SER A 107 -25.50 -8.78 -22.23
N HIS A 108 -24.47 -8.59 -21.39
CA HIS A 108 -23.35 -7.67 -21.62
C HIS A 108 -22.07 -8.18 -20.95
N GLN A 109 -21.62 -9.38 -21.33
CA GLN A 109 -20.52 -10.08 -20.68
C GLN A 109 -19.25 -9.25 -20.46
N GLU A 110 -18.86 -8.43 -21.44
CA GLU A 110 -17.64 -7.62 -21.38
C GLU A 110 -17.78 -6.48 -20.37
N ASN A 111 -18.87 -5.71 -20.43
CA ASN A 111 -19.18 -4.65 -19.47
C ASN A 111 -19.30 -5.24 -18.06
N TRP A 112 -20.01 -6.35 -17.91
CA TRP A 112 -20.15 -7.06 -16.63
C TRP A 112 -18.78 -7.41 -16.06
N ALA A 113 -17.88 -8.00 -16.85
CA ALA A 113 -16.53 -8.35 -16.39
C ALA A 113 -15.68 -7.12 -16.05
N ALA A 114 -15.83 -6.02 -16.79
CA ALA A 114 -15.16 -4.76 -16.48
C ALA A 114 -15.64 -4.15 -15.16
N ILE A 115 -16.95 -4.18 -14.92
CA ILE A 115 -17.55 -3.69 -13.68
C ILE A 115 -17.13 -4.59 -12.51
N GLN A 116 -17.11 -5.91 -12.67
CA GLN A 116 -16.63 -6.84 -11.65
C GLN A 116 -15.17 -6.56 -11.25
N ASN A 117 -14.28 -6.33 -12.22
CA ASN A 117 -12.91 -5.93 -11.92
C ASN A 117 -12.83 -4.59 -11.16
N ASN A 118 -13.65 -3.61 -11.54
CA ASN A 118 -13.67 -2.31 -10.87
C ASN A 118 -14.27 -2.37 -9.46
N LEU A 119 -15.28 -3.22 -9.27
CA LEU A 119 -15.86 -3.53 -7.97
C LEU A 119 -14.84 -4.25 -7.08
N GLY A 120 -14.07 -5.18 -7.64
CA GLY A 120 -12.95 -5.83 -6.94
C GLY A 120 -11.92 -4.83 -6.43
N ASN A 121 -11.52 -3.86 -7.27
CA ASN A 121 -10.64 -2.76 -6.84
C ASN A 121 -11.29 -1.91 -5.73
N ALA A 122 -12.59 -1.64 -5.84
CA ALA A 122 -13.30 -0.83 -4.85
C ALA A 122 -13.37 -1.53 -3.48
N TYR A 123 -13.61 -2.84 -3.44
CA TYR A 123 -13.56 -3.63 -2.21
C TYR A 123 -12.14 -3.74 -1.65
N LEU A 124 -11.14 -4.03 -2.49
CA LEU A 124 -9.74 -4.20 -2.05
C LEU A 124 -9.23 -2.98 -1.28
N TYR A 125 -9.58 -1.78 -1.74
CA TYR A 125 -9.15 -0.52 -1.13
C TYR A 125 -10.20 0.12 -0.20
N ARG A 126 -11.25 -0.63 0.16
CA ARG A 126 -12.32 -0.13 1.03
C ARG A 126 -11.83 0.09 2.45
N ILE A 127 -11.99 1.33 2.91
CA ILE A 127 -11.52 1.79 4.23
C ILE A 127 -12.43 1.31 5.37
N ARG A 128 -13.72 1.09 5.08
CA ARG A 128 -14.73 0.70 6.08
C ARG A 128 -15.06 -0.79 6.01
N GLY A 129 -15.65 -1.28 7.10
CA GLY A 129 -16.06 -2.68 7.22
C GLY A 129 -14.93 -3.57 7.73
N ASP A 130 -15.15 -4.87 7.66
CA ASP A 130 -14.12 -5.87 7.97
C ASP A 130 -13.15 -5.96 6.79
N ILE A 131 -11.89 -5.54 7.00
CA ILE A 131 -10.85 -5.54 5.96
C ILE A 131 -10.68 -6.95 5.38
N ALA A 132 -10.74 -7.98 6.23
CA ALA A 132 -10.62 -9.35 5.79
C ALA A 132 -11.77 -9.75 4.84
N GLN A 133 -13.02 -9.40 5.16
CA GLN A 133 -14.16 -9.63 4.27
C GLN A 133 -14.05 -8.84 2.97
N ASN A 134 -13.66 -7.56 3.03
CA ASN A 134 -13.50 -6.74 1.83
C ASN A 134 -12.51 -7.37 0.83
N ILE A 135 -11.42 -7.96 1.32
CA ILE A 135 -10.44 -8.66 0.46
C ILE A 135 -11.04 -9.93 -0.16
N GLU A 136 -11.85 -10.70 0.58
CA GLU A 136 -12.56 -11.85 0.00
C GLU A 136 -13.57 -11.43 -1.07
N ASP A 137 -14.30 -10.34 -0.85
CA ASP A 137 -15.24 -9.80 -1.83
C ASP A 137 -14.51 -9.31 -3.09
N ALA A 138 -13.32 -8.71 -2.92
CA ALA A 138 -12.46 -8.32 -4.02
C ALA A 138 -11.99 -9.53 -4.85
N ILE A 139 -11.48 -10.57 -4.18
CA ILE A 139 -11.05 -11.83 -4.81
C ILE A 139 -12.21 -12.44 -5.59
N ALA A 140 -13.40 -12.52 -4.99
CA ALA A 140 -14.59 -13.05 -5.66
C ALA A 140 -14.94 -12.26 -6.93
N ALA A 141 -14.92 -10.93 -6.87
CA ALA A 141 -15.21 -10.07 -8.01
C ALA A 141 -14.16 -10.22 -9.14
N TYR A 142 -12.87 -10.35 -8.81
CA TYR A 142 -11.85 -10.61 -9.83
C TYR A 142 -12.02 -11.99 -10.49
N HIS A 143 -12.36 -13.03 -9.73
CA HIS A 143 -12.67 -14.34 -10.31
C HIS A 143 -13.86 -14.27 -11.27
N LEU A 144 -14.93 -13.56 -10.89
CA LEU A 144 -16.07 -13.32 -11.79
C LEU A 144 -15.63 -12.60 -13.08
N ALA A 145 -14.78 -11.57 -12.98
CA ALA A 145 -14.25 -10.88 -14.16
C ALA A 145 -13.42 -11.82 -15.07
N LEU A 146 -12.65 -12.74 -14.48
CA LEU A 146 -11.83 -13.73 -15.20
C LEU A 146 -12.65 -14.84 -15.88
N GLU A 147 -13.94 -15.01 -15.55
CA GLU A 147 -14.83 -15.93 -16.28
C GLU A 147 -15.09 -15.49 -17.73
N VAL A 148 -14.92 -14.20 -18.01
CA VAL A 148 -15.12 -13.59 -19.35
C VAL A 148 -13.80 -13.07 -19.91
N ARG A 149 -13.00 -12.39 -19.09
CA ARG A 149 -11.68 -11.90 -19.50
C ARG A 149 -10.73 -13.08 -19.56
N THR A 150 -10.61 -13.71 -20.72
CA THR A 150 -9.62 -14.77 -20.95
C THR A 150 -8.35 -14.19 -21.57
N LYS A 151 -7.22 -14.90 -21.43
CA LYS A 151 -5.96 -14.52 -22.11
C LYS A 151 -6.14 -14.43 -23.63
N GLN A 152 -7.01 -15.25 -24.21
CA GLN A 152 -7.23 -15.31 -25.66
C GLN A 152 -8.08 -14.14 -26.16
N ASP A 153 -9.21 -13.87 -25.50
CA ASP A 153 -10.20 -12.92 -26.00
C ASP A 153 -9.92 -11.50 -25.54
N PHE A 154 -9.37 -11.34 -24.32
CA PHE A 154 -9.11 -10.04 -23.70
C PHE A 154 -7.74 -10.01 -23.01
N PRO A 155 -6.62 -10.25 -23.72
CA PRO A 155 -5.30 -10.46 -23.12
C PRO A 155 -4.90 -9.35 -22.13
N ILE A 156 -5.10 -8.08 -22.50
CA ILE A 156 -4.70 -6.93 -21.69
C ILE A 156 -5.55 -6.83 -20.42
N ASN A 157 -6.88 -6.95 -20.56
CA ASN A 157 -7.81 -6.88 -19.45
C ASN A 157 -7.67 -8.10 -18.51
N TRP A 158 -7.40 -9.28 -19.05
CA TRP A 158 -7.09 -10.49 -18.29
C TRP A 158 -5.84 -10.29 -17.45
N ALA A 159 -4.73 -9.82 -18.05
CA ALA A 159 -3.50 -9.57 -17.32
C ALA A 159 -3.64 -8.47 -16.25
N MET A 160 -4.48 -7.45 -16.50
CA MET A 160 -4.84 -6.47 -15.49
C MET A 160 -5.56 -7.11 -14.30
N THR A 161 -6.59 -7.91 -14.57
CA THR A 161 -7.35 -8.58 -13.51
C THR A 161 -6.48 -9.59 -12.75
N GLN A 162 -5.58 -10.32 -13.43
CA GLN A 162 -4.61 -11.20 -12.77
C GLN A 162 -3.68 -10.45 -11.82
N ASN A 163 -3.14 -9.29 -12.24
CA ASN A 163 -2.30 -8.47 -11.37
C ASN A 163 -3.07 -7.96 -10.14
N ASN A 164 -4.33 -7.57 -10.30
CA ASN A 164 -5.14 -7.07 -9.18
C ASN A 164 -5.53 -8.21 -8.23
N LEU A 165 -5.83 -9.39 -8.78
CA LEU A 165 -6.04 -10.61 -8.00
C LEU A 165 -4.78 -11.00 -7.21
N ALA A 166 -3.60 -10.87 -7.80
CA ALA A 166 -2.33 -11.12 -7.13
C ALA A 166 -2.08 -10.18 -5.94
N ILE A 167 -2.42 -8.89 -6.07
CA ILE A 167 -2.37 -7.92 -4.96
C ILE A 167 -3.34 -8.36 -3.85
N ALA A 168 -4.58 -8.70 -4.21
CA ALA A 168 -5.57 -9.14 -3.24
C ALA A 168 -5.16 -10.42 -2.50
N TYR A 169 -4.50 -11.37 -3.18
CA TYR A 169 -3.91 -12.53 -2.51
C TYR A 169 -2.75 -12.16 -1.59
N SER A 170 -1.88 -11.23 -2.00
CA SER A 170 -0.76 -10.77 -1.16
C SER A 170 -1.25 -10.12 0.15
N ASP A 171 -2.35 -9.35 0.06
CA ASP A 171 -2.94 -8.64 1.21
C ASP A 171 -3.88 -9.52 2.05
N ARG A 172 -4.19 -10.73 1.58
CA ARG A 172 -5.24 -11.58 2.15
C ARG A 172 -4.92 -12.03 3.58
N ILE A 173 -5.79 -11.63 4.51
CA ILE A 173 -5.68 -11.92 5.95
C ILE A 173 -6.14 -13.35 6.28
N ARG A 174 -7.17 -13.86 5.58
CA ARG A 174 -7.75 -15.18 5.87
C ARG A 174 -6.98 -16.30 5.14
N GLY A 175 -7.06 -17.50 5.69
CA GLY A 175 -6.42 -18.68 5.11
C GLY A 175 -4.96 -18.85 5.52
N ASP A 176 -4.25 -19.72 4.80
CA ASP A 176 -2.83 -19.96 5.00
C ASP A 176 -2.01 -18.86 4.30
N ILE A 177 -1.30 -18.03 5.07
CA ILE A 177 -0.48 -16.91 4.54
C ILE A 177 0.51 -17.41 3.49
N ALA A 178 1.12 -18.58 3.73
CA ALA A 178 2.06 -19.16 2.79
C ALA A 178 1.40 -19.51 1.45
N GLN A 179 0.20 -20.10 1.45
CA GLN A 179 -0.57 -20.35 0.23
C GLN A 179 -1.00 -19.06 -0.46
N ASN A 180 -1.46 -18.06 0.29
CA ASN A 180 -1.88 -16.77 -0.27
C ASN A 180 -0.73 -16.12 -1.07
N LEU A 181 0.51 -16.19 -0.57
CA LEU A 181 1.69 -15.70 -1.30
C LEU A 181 2.01 -16.52 -2.56
N GLU A 182 1.83 -17.85 -2.54
CA GLU A 182 1.98 -18.66 -3.76
C GLU A 182 0.94 -18.30 -4.81
N ASP A 183 -0.32 -18.08 -4.40
CA ASP A 183 -1.41 -17.70 -5.30
C ASP A 183 -1.16 -16.31 -5.90
N ALA A 184 -0.63 -15.37 -5.11
CA ALA A 184 -0.20 -14.06 -5.58
C ALA A 184 0.93 -14.15 -6.62
N ILE A 185 1.99 -14.90 -6.32
CA ILE A 185 3.13 -15.11 -7.23
C ILE A 185 2.66 -15.73 -8.54
N ALA A 186 1.79 -16.75 -8.47
CA ALA A 186 1.22 -17.39 -9.66
C ALA A 186 0.42 -16.39 -10.52
N ALA A 187 -0.43 -15.57 -9.90
CA ALA A 187 -1.22 -14.58 -10.62
C ALA A 187 -0.36 -13.43 -11.21
N TYR A 188 0.71 -13.01 -10.54
CA TYR A 188 1.68 -12.07 -11.13
C TYR A 188 2.38 -12.66 -12.36
N HIS A 189 2.82 -13.92 -12.31
CA HIS A 189 3.39 -14.60 -13.47
C HIS A 189 2.41 -14.66 -14.64
N LEU A 190 1.14 -14.99 -14.39
CA LEU A 190 0.09 -14.96 -15.41
C LEU A 190 -0.05 -13.56 -16.04
N ALA A 191 -0.03 -12.50 -15.24
CA ALA A 191 -0.08 -11.13 -15.75
C ALA A 191 1.14 -10.79 -16.64
N LEU A 192 2.34 -11.26 -16.27
CA LEU A 192 3.59 -11.07 -17.02
C LEU A 192 3.64 -11.83 -18.35
N GLU A 193 2.75 -12.81 -18.59
CA GLU A 193 2.64 -13.47 -19.89
C GLU A 193 2.11 -12.54 -21.00
N VAL A 194 1.46 -11.43 -20.62
CA VAL A 194 0.94 -10.41 -21.56
C VAL A 194 1.60 -9.07 -21.33
N ARG A 195 1.80 -8.67 -20.07
CA ARG A 195 2.51 -7.44 -19.72
C ARG A 195 3.99 -7.69 -19.97
N THR A 196 4.48 -7.36 -21.16
CA THR A 196 5.91 -7.44 -21.49
C THR A 196 6.55 -6.06 -21.34
N LYS A 197 7.88 -6.01 -21.12
CA LYS A 197 8.62 -4.75 -21.12
C LYS A 197 8.45 -3.96 -22.42
N GLN A 198 8.31 -4.64 -23.55
CA GLN A 198 8.19 -4.01 -24.86
C GLN A 198 6.81 -3.39 -25.09
N ASP A 199 5.75 -4.13 -24.80
CA ASP A 199 4.39 -3.73 -25.17
C ASP A 199 3.73 -2.87 -24.09
N PHE A 200 4.03 -3.16 -22.82
CA PHE A 200 3.43 -2.50 -21.66
C PHE A 200 4.49 -2.20 -20.59
N PRO A 201 5.52 -1.39 -20.88
CA PRO A 201 6.68 -1.20 -20.00
C PRO A 201 6.28 -0.80 -18.56
N ILE A 202 5.34 0.14 -18.42
CA ILE A 202 4.90 0.63 -17.11
C ILE A 202 4.17 -0.48 -16.34
N ASN A 203 3.19 -1.15 -16.96
CA ASN A 203 2.45 -2.21 -16.28
C ASN A 203 3.31 -3.42 -15.97
N TRP A 204 4.28 -3.75 -16.83
CA TRP A 204 5.27 -4.78 -16.58
C TRP A 204 6.12 -4.42 -15.36
N ALA A 205 6.65 -3.20 -15.28
CA ALA A 205 7.43 -2.75 -14.13
C ALA A 205 6.62 -2.73 -12.82
N THR A 206 5.35 -2.32 -12.86
CA THR A 206 4.45 -2.41 -11.69
C THR A 206 4.32 -3.86 -11.22
N THR A 207 4.08 -4.79 -12.15
CA THR A 207 3.93 -6.20 -11.82
C THR A 207 5.24 -6.80 -11.29
N GLN A 208 6.41 -6.41 -11.83
CA GLN A 208 7.71 -6.84 -11.33
C GLN A 208 7.98 -6.34 -9.90
N ASN A 209 7.73 -5.06 -9.61
CA ASN A 209 7.91 -4.49 -8.28
C ASN A 209 7.01 -5.17 -7.22
N ASN A 210 5.77 -5.51 -7.60
CA ASN A 210 4.86 -6.23 -6.71
C ASN A 210 5.28 -7.70 -6.52
N LEU A 211 5.72 -8.35 -7.59
CA LEU A 211 6.28 -9.70 -7.54
C LEU A 211 7.54 -9.75 -6.66
N ALA A 212 8.39 -8.73 -6.71
CA ALA A 212 9.55 -8.62 -5.84
C ALA A 212 9.17 -8.63 -4.37
N THR A 213 8.15 -7.85 -4.01
CA THR A 213 7.59 -7.81 -2.64
C THR A 213 7.04 -9.18 -2.24
N ALA A 214 6.28 -9.85 -3.12
CA ALA A 214 5.74 -11.17 -2.84
C ALA A 214 6.84 -12.22 -2.62
N TYR A 215 7.91 -12.19 -3.42
CA TYR A 215 9.08 -13.05 -3.23
C TYR A 215 9.80 -12.77 -1.91
N LEU A 216 9.97 -11.50 -1.55
CA LEU A 216 10.67 -11.10 -0.33
C LEU A 216 9.99 -11.65 0.94
N TYR A 217 8.66 -11.77 0.92
CA TYR A 217 7.86 -12.28 2.05
C TYR A 217 7.47 -13.75 1.90
N ARG A 218 7.83 -14.40 0.78
CA ARG A 218 7.48 -15.79 0.51
C ARG A 218 8.03 -16.73 1.58
N ILE A 219 7.11 -17.47 2.22
CA ILE A 219 7.42 -18.38 3.34
C ILE A 219 7.96 -19.73 2.84
N ARG A 220 7.47 -20.23 1.70
CA ARG A 220 7.87 -21.53 1.15
C ARG A 220 9.10 -21.42 0.25
N GLY A 221 9.78 -22.54 0.06
CA GLY A 221 10.97 -22.63 -0.78
C GLY A 221 12.26 -22.25 -0.03
N ASP A 222 13.33 -22.04 -0.80
CA ASP A 222 14.62 -21.60 -0.27
C ASP A 222 14.57 -20.08 -0.02
N ILE A 223 14.63 -19.66 1.24
CA ILE A 223 14.55 -18.24 1.63
C ILE A 223 15.63 -17.42 0.91
N ALA A 224 16.84 -17.97 0.77
CA ALA A 224 17.92 -17.28 0.08
C ALA A 224 17.59 -17.05 -1.39
N GLN A 225 17.05 -18.06 -2.10
CA GLN A 225 16.60 -17.90 -3.48
C GLN A 225 15.44 -16.92 -3.61
N ASN A 226 14.45 -16.97 -2.72
CA ASN A 226 13.33 -16.04 -2.73
C ASN A 226 13.81 -14.57 -2.66
N ILE A 227 14.83 -14.28 -1.85
CA ILE A 227 15.41 -12.93 -1.77
C ILE A 227 16.17 -12.57 -3.06
N GLU A 228 16.89 -13.50 -3.69
CA GLU A 228 17.51 -13.22 -4.99
C GLU A 228 16.46 -12.96 -6.09
N ASP A 229 15.34 -13.69 -6.07
CA ASP A 229 14.24 -13.48 -7.01
C ASP A 229 13.58 -12.11 -6.78
N ALA A 230 13.45 -11.68 -5.52
CA ALA A 230 13.00 -10.33 -5.18
C ALA A 230 13.93 -9.24 -5.73
N ILE A 231 15.24 -9.36 -5.46
CA ILE A 231 16.26 -8.43 -5.96
C ILE A 231 16.22 -8.37 -7.50
N ALA A 232 16.11 -9.51 -8.17
CA ALA A 232 16.04 -9.58 -9.62
C ALA A 232 14.80 -8.86 -10.17
N ALA A 233 13.63 -9.07 -9.55
CA ALA A 233 12.39 -8.41 -9.95
C ALA A 233 12.40 -6.89 -9.70
N ASP A 234 12.98 -6.42 -8.59
CA ASP A 234 13.17 -4.99 -8.34
C ASP A 234 14.10 -4.35 -9.40
N HIS A 235 15.20 -5.01 -9.76
CA HIS A 235 16.08 -4.54 -10.84
C HIS A 235 15.34 -4.45 -12.18
N LEU A 236 14.51 -5.44 -12.52
CA LEU A 236 13.69 -5.42 -13.73
C LEU A 236 12.73 -4.21 -13.73
N ALA A 237 12.07 -3.92 -12.61
CA ALA A 237 11.22 -2.74 -12.48
C ALA A 237 12.01 -1.43 -12.68
N LEU A 238 13.22 -1.33 -12.12
CA LEU A 238 14.13 -0.18 -12.29
C LEU A 238 14.66 0.01 -13.72
N GLU A 239 14.49 -0.97 -14.62
CA GLU A 239 14.80 -0.76 -16.05
C GLU A 239 13.78 0.15 -16.75
N VAL A 240 12.61 0.37 -16.14
CA VAL A 240 11.54 1.25 -16.65
C VAL A 240 11.34 2.43 -15.71
N TYR A 241 11.25 2.17 -14.41
CA TYR A 241 11.16 3.22 -13.41
C TYR A 241 12.51 3.89 -13.28
N THR A 242 12.64 5.08 -13.86
CA THR A 242 13.81 5.94 -13.70
C THR A 242 13.45 7.09 -12.76
N LYS A 243 14.46 7.64 -12.06
CA LYS A 243 14.27 8.82 -11.21
C LYS A 243 13.66 10.01 -11.98
N GLN A 244 13.94 10.12 -13.28
CA GLN A 244 13.46 11.23 -14.11
C GLN A 244 12.00 11.07 -14.50
N ASP A 245 11.63 9.89 -15.00
CA ASP A 245 10.32 9.68 -15.63
C ASP A 245 9.26 9.23 -14.62
N PHE A 246 9.68 8.48 -13.59
CA PHE A 246 8.81 7.89 -12.57
C PHE A 246 9.47 8.04 -11.18
N PRO A 247 9.69 9.27 -10.69
CA PRO A 247 10.46 9.51 -9.47
C PRO A 247 9.92 8.74 -8.26
N MET A 248 8.60 8.70 -8.08
CA MET A 248 7.97 8.05 -6.93
C MET A 248 8.04 6.52 -7.01
N ASP A 249 7.73 5.94 -8.17
CA ASP A 249 7.83 4.48 -8.38
C ASP A 249 9.28 4.03 -8.27
N TRP A 250 10.23 4.78 -8.85
CA TRP A 250 11.66 4.53 -8.71
C TRP A 250 12.09 4.53 -7.24
N ALA A 251 11.70 5.54 -6.45
CA ALA A 251 12.05 5.62 -5.04
C ALA A 251 11.41 4.50 -4.20
N MET A 252 10.19 4.08 -4.55
CA MET A 252 9.55 2.92 -3.93
C MET A 252 10.32 1.63 -4.23
N THR A 253 10.68 1.39 -5.49
CA THR A 253 11.45 0.21 -5.88
C THR A 253 12.86 0.22 -5.26
N GLN A 254 13.52 1.38 -5.16
CA GLN A 254 14.79 1.50 -4.44
C GLN A 254 14.67 1.12 -2.96
N ASN A 255 13.60 1.55 -2.28
CA ASN A 255 13.36 1.15 -0.89
C ASN A 255 13.08 -0.36 -0.75
N ASN A 256 12.36 -0.97 -1.71
CA ASN A 256 12.11 -2.42 -1.72
C ASN A 256 13.41 -3.20 -1.95
N LEU A 257 14.22 -2.76 -2.91
CA LEU A 257 15.52 -3.32 -3.21
C LEU A 257 16.46 -3.23 -1.99
N ALA A 258 16.44 -2.09 -1.29
CA ALA A 258 17.19 -1.90 -0.05
C ALA A 258 16.76 -2.89 1.05
N LEU A 259 15.45 -3.12 1.20
CA LEU A 259 14.93 -4.09 2.15
C LEU A 259 15.34 -5.52 1.76
N ALA A 260 15.34 -5.85 0.47
CA ALA A 260 15.81 -7.15 -0.02
C ALA A 260 17.31 -7.35 0.25
N TYR A 261 18.15 -6.34 0.00
CA TYR A 261 19.58 -6.39 0.32
C TYR A 261 19.84 -6.53 1.82
N SER A 262 19.10 -5.82 2.68
CA SER A 262 19.30 -5.92 4.13
C SER A 262 18.97 -7.31 4.70
N LYS A 263 18.09 -8.07 4.02
CA LYS A 263 17.74 -9.46 4.38
C LYS A 263 18.58 -10.51 3.66
N ARG A 264 19.38 -10.11 2.66
CA ARG A 264 20.07 -11.03 1.75
C ARG A 264 21.08 -11.92 2.47
N ILE A 265 20.90 -13.23 2.30
CA ILE A 265 21.70 -14.28 2.96
C ILE A 265 22.98 -14.60 2.16
N ARG A 266 22.91 -14.53 0.83
CA ARG A 266 24.05 -14.85 -0.06
C ARG A 266 24.99 -13.65 -0.20
N GLY A 267 26.25 -13.93 -0.52
CA GLY A 267 27.27 -12.91 -0.72
C GLY A 267 27.93 -12.44 0.57
N ASP A 268 28.64 -11.31 0.48
CA ASP A 268 29.28 -10.67 1.63
C ASP A 268 28.24 -9.85 2.41
N ILE A 269 27.96 -10.21 3.67
CA ILE A 269 26.96 -9.55 4.51
C ILE A 269 27.26 -8.06 4.65
N ALA A 270 28.55 -7.71 4.79
CA ALA A 270 28.95 -6.30 4.89
C ALA A 270 28.61 -5.53 3.62
N GLN A 271 28.88 -6.09 2.44
CA GLN A 271 28.50 -5.48 1.16
C GLN A 271 26.98 -5.37 1.01
N ASN A 272 26.22 -6.41 1.37
CA ASN A 272 24.76 -6.38 1.28
C ASN A 272 24.16 -5.22 2.10
N ILE A 273 24.73 -4.92 3.27
CA ILE A 273 24.29 -3.77 4.09
C ILE A 273 24.67 -2.44 3.44
N GLU A 274 25.85 -2.32 2.82
CA GLU A 274 26.21 -1.10 2.07
C GLU A 274 25.27 -0.89 0.86
N ASP A 275 24.92 -1.96 0.15
CA ASP A 275 23.98 -1.91 -0.98
C ASP A 275 22.57 -1.48 -0.51
N ALA A 276 22.14 -1.97 0.66
CA ALA A 276 20.89 -1.54 1.29
C ALA A 276 20.91 -0.05 1.67
N ILE A 277 21.96 0.43 2.34
CA ILE A 277 22.14 1.84 2.70
C ILE A 277 22.11 2.71 1.45
N ALA A 278 22.86 2.34 0.41
CA ALA A 278 22.90 3.08 -0.85
C ALA A 278 21.50 3.20 -1.49
N ALA A 279 20.74 2.11 -1.55
CA ALA A 279 19.41 2.10 -2.13
C ALA A 279 18.38 2.89 -1.27
N TYR A 280 18.47 2.85 0.07
CA TYR A 280 17.65 3.72 0.93
C TYR A 280 17.97 5.20 0.73
N LEU A 281 19.25 5.56 0.63
CA LEU A 281 19.66 6.94 0.35
C LEU A 281 19.14 7.43 -1.01
N LEU A 282 19.18 6.58 -2.04
CA LEU A 282 18.57 6.88 -3.34
C LEU A 282 17.06 7.12 -3.22
N ALA A 283 16.33 6.30 -2.48
CA ALA A 283 14.90 6.49 -2.24
C ALA A 283 14.60 7.84 -1.55
N LEU A 284 15.45 8.27 -0.61
CA LEU A 284 15.33 9.54 0.11
C LEU A 284 15.64 10.78 -0.76
N GLU A 285 16.19 10.61 -1.97
CA GLU A 285 16.35 11.73 -2.92
C GLU A 285 15.02 12.21 -3.51
N VAL A 286 13.97 11.38 -3.44
CA VAL A 286 12.61 11.70 -3.92
C VAL A 286 11.62 11.71 -2.76
N ARG A 287 11.68 10.72 -1.86
CA ARG A 287 10.83 10.69 -0.68
C ARG A 287 11.34 11.76 0.27
N THR A 288 10.73 12.94 0.25
CA THR A 288 11.06 14.02 1.19
C THR A 288 10.02 14.08 2.30
N LYS A 289 10.39 14.62 3.48
CA LYS A 289 9.45 14.86 4.57
C LYS A 289 8.26 15.73 4.13
N GLN A 290 8.48 16.67 3.21
CA GLN A 290 7.46 17.61 2.76
C GLN A 290 6.45 16.94 1.82
N ASP A 291 6.94 16.20 0.82
CA ASP A 291 6.09 15.69 -0.25
C ASP A 291 5.49 14.32 0.10
N PHE A 292 6.26 13.49 0.81
CA PHE A 292 5.89 12.11 1.15
C PHE A 292 6.27 11.79 2.60
N PRO A 293 5.70 12.47 3.60
CA PRO A 293 6.12 12.36 5.00
C PRO A 293 6.13 10.91 5.52
N MET A 294 5.09 10.12 5.20
CA MET A 294 4.97 8.75 5.65
C MET A 294 6.01 7.82 5.02
N ASP A 295 6.19 7.89 3.70
CA ASP A 295 7.19 7.09 2.97
C ASP A 295 8.62 7.49 3.35
N TRP A 296 8.87 8.78 3.56
CA TRP A 296 10.14 9.29 4.05
C TRP A 296 10.46 8.72 5.43
N ALA A 297 9.52 8.79 6.39
CA ALA A 297 9.72 8.26 7.73
C ALA A 297 9.94 6.74 7.75
N MET A 298 9.22 5.99 6.91
CA MET A 298 9.44 4.55 6.73
C MET A 298 10.87 4.27 6.25
N THR A 299 11.30 5.02 5.23
CA THR A 299 12.63 4.87 4.62
C THR A 299 13.73 5.24 5.63
N GLN A 300 13.52 6.29 6.45
CA GLN A 300 14.44 6.68 7.53
C GLN A 300 14.55 5.62 8.62
N ASN A 301 13.42 5.05 9.09
CA ASN A 301 13.45 3.97 10.08
C ASN A 301 14.20 2.74 9.54
N ASN A 302 14.00 2.38 8.27
CA ASN A 302 14.70 1.24 7.67
C ASN A 302 16.20 1.52 7.46
N LEU A 303 16.55 2.74 7.04
CA LEU A 303 17.93 3.19 6.94
C LEU A 303 18.63 3.17 8.31
N ALA A 304 17.93 3.56 9.37
CA ALA A 304 18.44 3.50 10.73
C ALA A 304 18.79 2.06 11.17
N ILE A 305 17.93 1.09 10.84
CA ILE A 305 18.21 -0.34 11.08
C ILE A 305 19.45 -0.78 10.29
N ALA A 306 19.58 -0.35 9.03
CA ALA A 306 20.74 -0.69 8.20
C ALA A 306 22.04 -0.09 8.76
N TYR A 307 22.03 1.16 9.22
CA TYR A 307 23.18 1.79 9.89
C TYR A 307 23.55 1.06 11.17
N ARG A 308 22.57 0.75 12.02
CA ARG A 308 22.81 0.01 13.26
C ARG A 308 23.48 -1.35 13.02
N ASN A 309 23.10 -2.04 11.95
CA ASN A 309 23.65 -3.34 11.58
C ASN A 309 24.96 -3.25 10.77
N ARG A 310 25.38 -2.04 10.37
CA ARG A 310 26.52 -1.83 9.46
C ARG A 310 27.84 -2.30 10.07
N ILE A 311 28.52 -3.18 9.33
CA ILE A 311 29.77 -3.83 9.76
C ILE A 311 31.00 -2.97 9.44
N ARG A 312 30.96 -2.21 8.33
CA ARG A 312 32.08 -1.37 7.89
C ARG A 312 32.04 0.00 8.57
N GLY A 313 33.20 0.63 8.66
CA GLY A 313 33.34 1.96 9.25
C GLY A 313 33.52 1.92 10.77
N ASP A 314 33.30 3.07 11.40
CA ASP A 314 33.37 3.21 12.85
C ASP A 314 32.01 2.84 13.47
N ILE A 315 32.01 1.89 14.41
CA ILE A 315 30.78 1.37 15.02
C ILE A 315 30.03 2.48 15.78
N ALA A 316 30.75 3.36 16.48
CA ALA A 316 30.11 4.44 17.23
C ALA A 316 29.40 5.40 16.26
N GLN A 317 30.06 5.79 15.17
CA GLN A 317 29.44 6.62 14.14
C GLN A 317 28.22 5.96 13.50
N ASN A 318 28.30 4.67 13.18
CA ASN A 318 27.16 3.92 12.62
C ASN A 318 25.94 3.94 13.56
N ILE A 319 26.17 3.84 14.88
CA ILE A 319 25.10 3.93 15.88
C ILE A 319 24.53 5.36 15.96
N GLU A 320 25.38 6.39 15.90
CA GLU A 320 24.91 7.78 15.87
C GLU A 320 24.07 8.06 14.61
N ASP A 321 24.49 7.56 13.45
CA ASP A 321 23.75 7.69 12.19
C ASP A 321 22.38 6.98 12.28
N ALA A 322 22.34 5.81 12.93
CA ALA A 322 21.08 5.11 13.21
C ALA A 322 20.15 5.91 14.13
N ILE A 323 20.66 6.42 15.25
CA ILE A 323 19.89 7.23 16.21
C ILE A 323 19.34 8.48 15.52
N ALA A 324 20.15 9.16 14.71
CA ALA A 324 19.72 10.33 13.94
C ALA A 324 18.57 9.99 12.98
N ALA A 325 18.69 8.89 12.23
CA ALA A 325 17.66 8.47 11.29
C ALA A 325 16.35 8.02 12.00
N TYR A 326 16.42 7.37 13.17
CA TYR A 326 15.22 7.09 13.97
C TYR A 326 14.53 8.37 14.45
N HIS A 327 15.29 9.38 14.90
CA HIS A 327 14.71 10.67 15.27
C HIS A 327 14.01 11.34 14.10
N LEU A 328 14.60 11.30 12.90
CA LEU A 328 13.97 11.79 11.68
C LEU A 328 12.63 11.08 11.41
N ALA A 329 12.59 9.75 11.53
CA ALA A 329 11.33 9.00 11.38
C ALA A 329 10.27 9.41 12.42
N LEU A 330 10.67 9.66 13.68
CA LEU A 330 9.80 10.10 14.77
C LEU A 330 9.27 11.54 14.60
N GLU A 331 9.82 12.34 13.67
CA GLU A 331 9.24 13.64 13.33
C GLU A 331 7.90 13.52 12.58
N VAL A 332 7.60 12.34 12.02
CA VAL A 332 6.35 12.03 11.31
C VAL A 332 5.56 10.97 12.05
N TYR A 333 6.21 9.88 12.46
CA TYR A 333 5.56 8.84 13.23
C TYR A 333 5.34 9.34 14.65
N THR A 334 4.18 9.97 14.88
CA THR A 334 3.74 10.40 16.21
C THR A 334 2.90 9.31 16.85
N LYS A 335 2.84 9.27 18.19
CA LYS A 335 1.94 8.37 18.93
C LYS A 335 0.47 8.55 18.51
N GLN A 336 0.07 9.77 18.18
CA GLN A 336 -1.31 10.11 17.85
C GLN A 336 -1.69 9.62 16.45
N ASP A 337 -0.85 9.88 15.45
CA ASP A 337 -1.22 9.66 14.05
C ASP A 337 -0.78 8.28 13.56
N PHE A 338 0.33 7.75 14.10
CA PHE A 338 0.92 6.47 13.70
C PHE A 338 1.39 5.67 14.93
N PRO A 339 0.49 5.28 15.85
CA PRO A 339 0.85 4.65 17.12
C PRO A 339 1.74 3.41 16.95
N ILE A 340 1.44 2.55 15.98
CA ILE A 340 2.20 1.32 15.73
C ILE A 340 3.60 1.63 15.20
N ASN A 341 3.72 2.48 14.17
CA ASN A 341 5.01 2.86 13.60
C ASN A 341 5.86 3.65 14.61
N TRP A 342 5.24 4.53 15.41
CA TRP A 342 5.91 5.24 16.49
C TRP A 342 6.47 4.26 17.53
N ALA A 343 5.67 3.30 18.01
CA ALA A 343 6.12 2.32 18.99
C ALA A 343 7.26 1.43 18.44
N MET A 344 7.17 1.00 17.18
CA MET A 344 8.25 0.26 16.52
C MET A 344 9.54 1.09 16.43
N THR A 345 9.43 2.36 16.06
CA THR A 345 10.57 3.26 15.91
C THR A 345 11.20 3.55 17.29
N GLN A 346 10.38 3.74 18.33
CA GLN A 346 10.83 3.89 19.71
C GLN A 346 11.53 2.63 20.22
N TYR A 347 11.00 1.45 19.92
CA TYR A 347 11.63 0.18 20.27
C TYR A 347 13.02 0.06 19.64
N ASN A 348 13.13 0.31 18.34
CA ASN A 348 14.40 0.25 17.61
C ASN A 348 15.40 1.31 18.10
N LEU A 349 14.92 2.51 18.42
CA LEU A 349 15.73 3.57 19.01
C LEU A 349 16.26 3.19 20.40
N ALA A 350 15.44 2.52 21.23
CA ALA A 350 15.86 2.02 22.54
C ALA A 350 17.01 1.00 22.43
N ILE A 351 16.93 0.11 21.43
CA ILE A 351 18.01 -0.83 21.14
C ILE A 351 19.27 -0.06 20.69
N ALA A 352 19.14 0.94 19.81
CA ALA A 352 20.29 1.75 19.37
C ALA A 352 20.98 2.48 20.53
N TYR A 353 20.23 3.02 21.49
CA TYR A 353 20.81 3.59 22.73
C TYR A 353 21.54 2.53 23.57
N SER A 354 21.00 1.31 23.64
CA SER A 354 21.62 0.19 24.35
C SER A 354 22.94 -0.23 23.68
N ASP A 355 22.99 -0.25 22.35
CA ASP A 355 24.21 -0.53 21.60
C ASP A 355 25.26 0.58 21.77
N ARG A 356 24.83 1.84 21.82
CA ARG A 356 25.70 3.00 22.08
C ARG A 356 26.42 2.90 23.43
N ILE A 357 25.74 2.39 24.45
CA ILE A 357 26.35 2.12 25.78
C ILE A 357 27.44 1.05 25.63
N SER A 358 27.13 -0.02 24.89
CA SER A 358 28.02 -1.17 24.69
C SER A 358 29.26 -0.82 23.85
N SER A 359 29.12 0.02 22.82
CA SER A 359 30.24 0.47 21.98
C SER A 359 31.16 1.43 22.73
N ASN A 360 30.60 2.31 23.58
CA ASN A 360 31.37 3.28 24.35
C ASN A 360 32.12 2.67 25.53
N GLY A 361 31.70 1.50 26.03
CA GLY A 361 32.41 0.74 27.07
C GLY A 361 33.84 0.29 26.67
N VAL A 362 34.23 0.46 25.39
CA VAL A 362 35.55 0.09 24.86
C VAL A 362 36.56 1.25 24.88
N GLN A 363 36.13 2.52 25.01
CA GLN A 363 37.02 3.70 25.03
C GLN A 363 37.00 4.38 26.41
N ASN A 364 38.15 4.52 27.07
CA ASN A 364 38.27 4.65 28.53
C ASN A 364 38.52 6.10 29.04
N LEU A 365 37.55 6.67 29.80
CA LEU A 365 37.60 7.85 30.69
C LEU A 365 36.45 7.73 31.73
N GLU A 366 36.71 7.03 32.84
CA GLU A 366 35.71 6.48 33.78
C GLU A 366 34.60 7.44 34.28
N ASN A 367 34.87 8.73 34.46
CA ASN A 367 33.87 9.67 35.00
C ASN A 367 32.91 10.24 33.96
N ILE A 368 33.40 10.50 32.73
CA ILE A 368 32.54 10.97 31.63
C ILE A 368 31.66 9.81 31.17
N ILE A 369 32.24 8.62 31.03
CA ILE A 369 31.51 7.42 30.64
C ILE A 369 30.36 7.11 31.59
N LYS A 370 30.57 7.24 32.91
CA LYS A 370 29.51 6.94 33.88
C LYS A 370 28.27 7.85 33.71
N THR A 371 28.47 9.14 33.45
CA THR A 371 27.38 10.09 33.18
C THR A 371 26.72 9.83 31.83
N TYR A 372 27.52 9.57 30.78
CA TYR A 372 26.99 9.23 29.46
C TYR A 372 26.23 7.90 29.46
N GLN A 373 26.66 6.91 30.23
CA GLN A 373 25.97 5.64 30.42
C GLN A 373 24.65 5.82 31.16
N SER A 374 24.61 6.65 32.22
CA SER A 374 23.35 6.95 32.90
C SER A 374 22.36 7.67 32.00
N GLU A 375 22.80 8.66 31.20
CA GLU A 375 21.93 9.38 30.28
C GLU A 375 21.40 8.47 29.15
N ASN A 376 22.26 7.66 28.53
CA ASN A 376 21.81 6.74 27.47
C ASN A 376 20.90 5.62 28.01
N LEU A 377 21.13 5.16 29.24
CA LEU A 377 20.25 4.19 29.88
C LEU A 377 18.86 4.79 30.15
N GLU A 378 18.80 6.04 30.63
CA GLU A 378 17.54 6.77 30.79
C GLU A 378 16.81 6.94 29.44
N LEU A 379 17.54 7.28 28.36
CA LEU A 379 16.98 7.37 27.01
C LEU A 379 16.45 6.03 26.49
N ALA A 380 17.19 4.94 26.69
CA ALA A 380 16.77 3.59 26.30
C ALA A 380 15.51 3.17 27.06
N ILE A 381 15.49 3.35 28.39
CA ILE A 381 14.32 3.04 29.23
C ILE A 381 13.10 3.86 28.81
N ALA A 382 13.28 5.17 28.58
CA ALA A 382 12.19 6.04 28.14
C ALA A 382 11.62 5.59 26.78
N ALA A 383 12.48 5.22 25.83
CA ALA A 383 12.06 4.73 24.52
C ALA A 383 11.35 3.36 24.60
N TYR A 384 11.82 2.43 25.44
CA TYR A 384 11.09 1.17 25.70
C TYR A 384 9.74 1.40 26.41
N GLN A 385 9.67 2.36 27.33
CA GLN A 385 8.42 2.73 27.98
C GLN A 385 7.42 3.30 26.97
N ASN A 386 7.88 4.18 26.08
CA ASN A 386 7.09 4.68 24.97
C ASN A 386 6.53 3.55 24.09
N ALA A 387 7.39 2.61 23.67
CA ALA A 387 6.95 1.45 22.89
C ALA A 387 5.90 0.60 23.63
N SER A 388 6.06 0.42 24.95
CA SER A 388 5.15 -0.34 25.81
C SER A 388 3.77 0.30 25.98
N GLU A 389 3.59 1.57 25.62
CA GLU A 389 2.27 2.22 25.63
C GLU A 389 1.35 1.66 24.54
N ILE A 390 1.92 1.10 23.47
CA ILE A 390 1.19 0.50 22.35
C ILE A 390 1.33 -1.02 22.37
N TYR A 391 2.57 -1.52 22.54
CA TYR A 391 2.87 -2.94 22.64
C TYR A 391 2.54 -3.48 24.03
N THR A 392 1.26 -3.56 24.33
CA THR A 392 0.76 -4.12 25.59
C THR A 392 0.75 -5.64 25.54
N ARG A 393 0.81 -6.29 26.72
CA ARG A 393 0.72 -7.75 26.84
C ARG A 393 -0.52 -8.35 26.16
N GLU A 394 -1.63 -7.61 26.12
CA GLU A 394 -2.89 -8.07 25.57
C GLU A 394 -2.96 -7.93 24.06
N ALA A 395 -2.45 -6.82 23.51
CA ALA A 395 -2.50 -6.54 22.08
C ALA A 395 -1.31 -7.12 21.30
N PHE A 396 -0.13 -7.16 21.91
CA PHE A 396 1.14 -7.55 21.30
C PHE A 396 1.99 -8.36 22.29
N PRO A 397 1.59 -9.60 22.63
CA PRO A 397 2.21 -10.37 23.71
C PRO A 397 3.69 -10.67 23.48
N GLU A 398 4.11 -10.87 22.22
CA GLU A 398 5.49 -11.16 21.84
C GLU A 398 6.36 -9.91 21.94
N ASP A 399 5.97 -8.81 21.29
CA ASP A 399 6.69 -7.53 21.35
C ASP A 399 6.80 -7.01 22.78
N TRP A 400 5.71 -7.11 23.56
CA TRP A 400 5.70 -6.74 24.97
C TRP A 400 6.72 -7.56 25.77
N ALA A 401 6.77 -8.89 25.56
CA ALA A 401 7.69 -9.77 26.27
C ALA A 401 9.16 -9.45 25.93
N GLU A 402 9.45 -9.14 24.66
CA GLU A 402 10.79 -8.73 24.22
C GLU A 402 11.20 -7.40 24.86
N ILE A 403 10.28 -6.42 24.91
CA ILE A 403 10.52 -5.15 25.58
C ILE A 403 10.80 -5.34 27.08
N GLN A 404 9.99 -6.14 27.78
CA GLN A 404 10.20 -6.38 29.22
C GLN A 404 11.55 -7.06 29.47
N HIS A 405 11.93 -8.01 28.61
CA HIS A 405 13.24 -8.65 28.69
C HIS A 405 14.38 -7.64 28.50
N ASN A 406 14.27 -6.74 27.53
CA ASN A 406 15.30 -5.75 27.24
C ASN A 406 15.37 -4.65 28.32
N ILE A 407 14.26 -4.21 28.90
CA ILE A 407 14.24 -3.28 30.06
C ILE A 407 14.93 -3.93 31.28
N SER A 408 14.78 -5.25 31.45
CA SER A 408 15.30 -5.97 32.62
C SER A 408 16.81 -6.25 32.58
N LYS A 409 17.47 -6.02 31.44
CA LYS A 409 18.92 -6.14 31.31
C LYS A 409 19.58 -4.79 31.61
N PRO A 410 20.40 -4.70 32.68
CA PRO A 410 21.13 -3.48 33.00
C PRO A 410 22.23 -3.16 31.99
#